data_AF-A0A2N3C6A9-F1
#
_entry.id   AF-A0A2N3C6A9-F1
#
_cell.length_a   1.000
_cell.length_b   1.000
_cell.length_c   1.000
_cell.angle_alpha   90.00
_cell.angle_beta   90.00
_cell.angle_gamma   90.00
#
_symmetry.space_group_name_H-M   'P 1'
#
loop_
_entity.id
_entity.type
_entity.pdbx_description
1 polymer ?
#
loop_
_entity_poly.entity_id
_entity_poly.type
_entity_poly.pdbx_seq_one_letter_code
_entity_poly.pdbx_strand_id
1 'polypeptide(L)'
;MADKDELAGGLTAAAGLYDAAARARATEVLARVEAEGIETLRIVFADQHGVLRGKAVVAGALPSVFRNGLAMTLPGLGGRHRLRPRRADRCLGCADRA
;
A
#
# COMPACT_ATOMS: atom_id res chain seq x y z
N MET A 1 23.43 2.98 0.78
CA MET A 1 23.54 1.53 0.44
C MET A 1 22.25 0.83 0.82
N ALA A 2 21.22 0.95 -0.03
CA ALA A 2 19.97 0.22 0.14
C ALA A 2 20.25 -1.28 -0.02
N ASP A 3 20.05 -2.04 1.04
CA ASP A 3 20.33 -3.46 1.06
C ASP A 3 19.31 -4.21 0.17
N LYS A 4 19.78 -5.21 -0.58
CA LYS A 4 18.95 -5.94 -1.55
C LYS A 4 17.81 -6.72 -0.86
N ASP A 5 17.93 -6.97 0.44
CA ASP A 5 16.96 -7.66 1.29
C ASP A 5 15.98 -6.69 1.97
N GLU A 6 16.20 -5.37 1.92
CA GLU A 6 15.36 -4.37 2.60
C GLU A 6 13.90 -4.37 2.08
N LEU A 7 13.70 -4.83 0.84
CA LEU A 7 12.40 -4.96 0.16
C LEU A 7 11.84 -6.39 0.17
N ALA A 8 12.49 -7.35 0.86
CA ALA A 8 12.04 -8.74 0.90
C ALA A 8 10.83 -8.98 1.84
N GLY A 9 10.50 -8.00 2.70
CA GLY A 9 9.42 -8.10 3.70
C GLY A 9 8.30 -7.07 3.56
N GLY A 10 7.44 -7.00 4.58
CA GLY A 10 6.34 -6.04 4.68
C GLY A 10 5.09 -6.40 3.88
N LEU A 11 4.20 -5.40 3.68
CA LEU A 11 2.89 -5.61 3.06
C LEU A 11 3.01 -6.10 1.62
N THR A 12 3.94 -5.55 0.83
CA THR A 12 4.06 -5.90 -0.59
C THR A 12 4.54 -7.33 -0.78
N ALA A 13 5.44 -7.81 0.09
CA ALA A 13 5.87 -9.21 0.12
C ALA A 13 4.73 -10.14 0.58
N ALA A 14 4.06 -9.81 1.70
CA ALA A 14 2.96 -10.62 2.23
C ALA A 14 1.78 -10.75 1.26
N ALA A 15 1.53 -9.72 0.44
CA ALA A 15 0.48 -9.71 -0.58
C ALA A 15 0.95 -10.22 -1.96
N GLY A 16 2.21 -10.63 -2.12
CA GLY A 16 2.74 -11.16 -3.38
C GLY A 16 2.74 -10.15 -4.54
N LEU A 17 2.85 -8.85 -4.26
CA LEU A 17 2.69 -7.79 -5.27
C LEU A 17 3.93 -7.59 -6.14
N TYR A 18 5.12 -7.96 -5.64
CA TYR A 18 6.38 -7.84 -6.36
C TYR A 18 6.95 -9.22 -6.72
N ASP A 19 7.31 -9.37 -7.98
CA ASP A 19 8.23 -10.42 -8.42
C ASP A 19 9.70 -9.99 -8.20
N ALA A 20 10.65 -10.86 -8.56
CA ALA A 20 12.07 -10.58 -8.38
C ALA A 20 12.55 -9.37 -9.21
N ALA A 21 11.99 -9.18 -10.41
CA ALA A 21 12.35 -8.08 -11.30
C ALA A 21 11.82 -6.73 -10.78
N ALA A 22 10.60 -6.72 -10.21
CA ALA A 22 10.02 -5.55 -9.56
C ALA A 22 10.84 -5.13 -8.34
N ARG A 23 11.29 -6.09 -7.51
CA ARG A 23 12.19 -5.79 -6.38
C ARG A 23 13.52 -5.20 -6.85
N ALA A 24 14.14 -5.79 -7.87
CA ALA A 24 15.40 -5.26 -8.44
C ALA A 24 15.24 -3.81 -8.93
N ARG A 25 14.17 -3.53 -9.70
CA ARG A 25 13.87 -2.17 -10.17
C ARG A 25 13.60 -1.19 -9.02
N ALA A 26 12.92 -1.61 -7.97
CA ALA A 26 12.71 -0.77 -6.79
C ALA A 26 14.04 -0.41 -6.10
N THR A 27 14.96 -1.37 -5.96
CA THR A 27 16.32 -1.11 -5.46
C THR A 27 17.09 -0.15 -6.37
N GLU A 28 17.00 -0.30 -7.70
CA GLU A 28 17.62 0.62 -8.66
C GLU A 28 17.09 2.06 -8.51
N VAL A 29 15.78 2.22 -8.32
CA VAL A 29 15.17 3.54 -8.09
C VAL A 29 15.67 4.16 -6.79
N LEU A 30 15.78 3.38 -5.71
CA LEU A 30 16.34 3.87 -4.43
C LEU A 30 17.79 4.35 -4.60
N ALA A 31 18.61 3.55 -5.29
CA ALA A 31 20.00 3.92 -5.57
C ALA A 31 20.10 5.19 -6.42
N ARG A 32 19.23 5.34 -7.42
CA ARG A 32 19.20 6.55 -8.26
C ARG A 32 18.79 7.80 -7.47
N VAL A 33 17.79 7.68 -6.60
CA VAL A 33 17.35 8.78 -5.72
C VAL A 33 18.48 9.25 -4.81
N GLU A 34 19.24 8.31 -4.24
CA GLU A 34 20.44 8.61 -3.43
C GLU A 34 21.53 9.28 -4.29
N ALA A 35 21.85 8.71 -5.46
CA ALA A 35 22.92 9.20 -6.33
C ALA A 35 22.63 10.60 -6.92
N GLU A 36 21.38 10.90 -7.24
CA GLU A 36 20.94 12.18 -7.79
C GLU A 36 20.69 13.24 -6.71
N GLY A 37 20.79 12.88 -5.42
CA GLY A 37 20.55 13.82 -4.32
C GLY A 37 19.10 14.31 -4.25
N ILE A 38 18.14 13.49 -4.66
CA ILE A 38 16.72 13.88 -4.67
C ILE A 38 16.21 13.94 -3.22
N GLU A 39 15.68 15.10 -2.81
CA GLU A 39 15.18 15.30 -1.45
C GLU A 39 13.72 14.88 -1.28
N THR A 40 12.88 15.19 -2.27
CA THR A 40 11.43 15.01 -2.22
C THR A 40 10.92 14.42 -3.53
N LEU A 41 10.08 13.40 -3.43
CA LEU A 41 9.42 12.75 -4.56
C LEU A 41 7.91 12.91 -4.45
N ARG A 42 7.23 13.05 -5.59
CA ARG A 42 5.77 12.97 -5.66
C ARG A 42 5.37 11.66 -6.31
N ILE A 43 4.76 10.79 -5.52
CA ILE A 43 4.20 9.54 -6.02
C ILE A 43 2.81 9.86 -6.55
N VAL A 44 2.56 9.56 -7.83
CA VAL A 44 1.33 9.90 -8.54
C VAL A 44 0.71 8.69 -9.23
N PHE A 45 -0.62 8.66 -9.28
CA PHE A 45 -1.39 7.75 -10.12
C PHE A 45 -2.61 8.48 -10.68
N ALA A 46 -3.13 8.04 -11.83
CA ALA A 46 -4.39 8.54 -12.38
C ALA A 46 -5.57 7.82 -11.75
N ASP A 47 -6.56 8.57 -11.26
CA ASP A 47 -7.83 7.99 -10.80
C ASP A 47 -8.75 7.61 -11.98
N GLN A 48 -9.90 6.99 -11.69
CA GLN A 48 -10.88 6.56 -12.69
C GLN A 48 -11.47 7.69 -13.54
N HIS A 49 -11.30 8.94 -13.11
CA HIS A 49 -11.72 10.13 -13.84
C HIS A 49 -10.56 10.76 -14.62
N GLY A 50 -9.38 10.12 -14.63
CA GLY A 50 -8.17 10.62 -15.27
C GLY A 50 -7.46 11.72 -14.48
N VAL A 51 -7.84 11.96 -13.22
CA VAL A 51 -7.22 13.01 -12.41
C VAL A 51 -5.99 12.45 -11.70
N LEU A 52 -4.85 13.14 -11.82
CA LEU A 52 -3.62 12.76 -11.11
C LEU A 52 -3.76 13.02 -9.61
N ARG A 53 -3.73 11.94 -8.83
CA ARG A 53 -3.65 11.97 -7.38
C ARG A 53 -2.24 11.62 -6.96
N GLY A 54 -1.74 12.32 -5.95
CA GLY A 54 -0.41 11.99 -5.45
C GLY A 54 -0.11 12.64 -4.13
N LYS A 55 0.98 12.18 -3.53
CA LYS A 55 1.46 12.64 -2.24
C LYS A 55 2.97 12.86 -2.34
N ALA A 56 3.40 14.03 -1.88
CA ALA A 56 4.81 14.33 -1.72
C ALA A 56 5.34 13.56 -0.50
N VAL A 57 6.51 12.93 -0.68
CA VAL A 57 7.23 12.19 0.35
C VAL A 57 8.70 12.59 0.30
N VAL A 58 9.33 12.66 1.46
CA VAL A 58 10.78 12.81 1.54
C VAL A 58 11.47 11.52 1.08
N ALA A 59 12.66 11.62 0.49
CA ALA A 59 13.37 10.48 -0.07
C ALA A 59 13.58 9.34 0.94
N GLY A 60 13.87 9.67 2.20
CA GLY A 60 14.02 8.68 3.27
C GLY A 60 12.76 7.84 3.56
N ALA A 61 11.58 8.28 3.12
CA ALA A 61 10.35 7.50 3.25
C ALA A 61 10.14 6.49 2.11
N LEU A 62 10.86 6.65 0.99
CA LEU A 62 10.66 5.85 -0.23
C LEU A 62 10.88 4.34 -0.02
N PRO A 63 11.87 3.86 0.77
CA PRO A 63 12.01 2.44 1.07
C PRO A 63 10.75 1.86 1.73
N SER A 64 10.19 2.58 2.71
CA SER A 64 8.94 2.16 3.36
C SER A 64 7.76 2.16 2.39
N VAL A 65 7.73 3.05 1.40
CA VAL A 65 6.67 3.06 0.39
C VAL A 65 6.75 1.83 -0.51
N PHE A 66 7.94 1.42 -0.95
CA PHE A 66 8.10 0.18 -1.71
C PHE A 66 7.79 -1.07 -0.88
N ARG A 67 8.09 -1.05 0.42
CA ARG A 67 7.85 -2.18 1.32
C ARG A 67 6.38 -2.32 1.76
N ASN A 68 5.71 -1.20 2.02
CA ASN A 68 4.41 -1.19 2.68
C ASN A 68 3.30 -0.47 1.92
N GLY A 69 3.61 0.15 0.77
CA GLY A 69 2.70 1.03 0.05
C GLY A 69 2.60 2.43 0.67
N LEU A 70 1.81 3.28 0.01
CA LEU A 70 1.56 4.66 0.44
C LEU A 70 0.08 4.85 0.72
N ALA A 71 -0.26 5.16 1.98
CA ALA A 71 -1.62 5.53 2.33
C ALA A 71 -2.01 6.86 1.65
N MET A 72 -3.06 6.81 0.84
CA MET A 72 -3.66 7.95 0.16
C MET A 72 -5.03 8.22 0.78
N THR A 73 -5.20 9.41 1.37
CA THR A 73 -6.48 9.81 1.92
C THR A 73 -7.36 10.34 0.80
N LEU A 74 -8.48 9.67 0.54
CA LEU A 74 -9.53 10.21 -0.31
C LEU A 74 -10.50 11.08 0.53
N PRO A 75 -10.97 12.22 -0.01
CA PRO A 75 -11.99 13.02 0.65
C PRO A 75 -13.22 12.17 1.03
N GLY A 76 -13.74 12.33 2.24
CA GLY A 76 -14.98 11.68 2.69
C GLY A 76 -14.84 10.27 3.30
N LEU A 77 -13.66 9.63 3.22
CA LEU A 77 -13.39 8.30 3.80
C LEU A 77 -12.72 8.36 5.19
N GLY A 78 -12.72 9.52 5.85
CA GLY A 78 -12.09 9.72 7.18
C GLY A 78 -12.83 9.09 8.36
N GLY A 79 -13.89 8.31 8.12
CA GLY A 79 -14.62 7.60 9.17
C GLY A 79 -13.94 6.29 9.51
N ARG A 80 -13.50 6.11 10.76
CA ARG A 80 -13.31 4.76 11.33
C ARG A 80 -14.68 4.10 11.45
N HIS A 81 -15.25 3.63 10.35
CA HIS A 81 -16.32 2.65 10.41
C HIS A 81 -15.67 1.38 10.95
N ARG A 82 -15.74 1.19 12.28
CA ARG A 82 -15.69 -0.15 12.84
C ARG A 82 -16.77 -0.91 12.10
N LEU A 83 -16.35 -1.83 11.23
CA LEU A 83 -17.25 -2.84 10.71
C LEU A 83 -17.86 -3.49 11.95
N ARG A 84 -19.12 -3.15 12.26
CA ARG A 84 -19.83 -3.85 13.33
C ARG A 84 -19.88 -5.30 12.87
N PRO A 85 -19.45 -6.26 13.70
CA PRO A 85 -19.64 -7.67 13.35
C PRO A 85 -21.13 -7.84 13.06
N ARG A 86 -21.47 -8.28 11.85
CA ARG A 86 -22.81 -8.75 11.57
C ARG A 86 -23.02 -9.91 12.53
N ARG A 87 -23.89 -9.74 13.53
CA ARG A 87 -24.30 -10.85 14.40
C ARG A 87 -24.76 -11.97 13.48
N ALA A 88 -24.11 -13.12 13.58
CA ALA A 88 -24.52 -14.35 12.90
C ALA A 88 -25.83 -14.92 13.46
N ASP A 89 -26.45 -14.25 14.44
CA ASP A 89 -27.67 -14.69 15.11
C ASP A 89 -28.91 -14.09 14.42
N ARG A 90 -29.16 -14.54 13.20
CA ARG A 90 -30.52 -14.66 12.68
C ARG A 90 -30.67 -16.06 12.11
N CYS A 91 -30.72 -17.04 13.01
CA CYS A 91 -31.46 -18.28 12.73
C CYS A 91 -32.94 -17.90 12.62
N LEU A 92 -33.38 -17.52 11.42
CA LEU A 92 -34.78 -17.63 11.04
C LEU A 92 -35.11 -19.12 11.04
N GLY A 93 -36.17 -19.49 11.75
CA GLY A 93 -36.54 -20.88 12.00
C GLY A 93 -36.71 -21.74 10.75
N CYS A 94 -36.14 -22.94 10.83
CA CYS A 94 -36.57 -24.18 10.19
C CYS A 94 -36.11 -25.27 11.19
N ALA A 95 -37.01 -25.88 11.95
CA ALA A 95 -37.74 -27.09 11.59
C ALA A 95 -37.12 -28.27 12.34
N ASP A 96 -37.73 -28.65 13.47
CA ASP A 96 -37.81 -30.06 13.87
C ASP A 96 -39.11 -30.28 14.65
N ARG A 97 -40.10 -30.73 13.88
CA ARG A 97 -41.19 -31.57 14.33
C ARG A 97 -40.63 -32.99 14.28
N ALA A 98 -40.45 -33.63 15.44
CA ALA A 98 -40.46 -35.08 15.63
C ALA A 98 -40.55 -35.37 17.13
#